data_AF-A0A4R7LH20-F1
#
_entry.id   AF-A0A4R7LH20-F1
#
_cell.length_a   1.000
_cell.length_b   1.000
_cell.length_c   1.000
_cell.angle_alpha   90.00
_cell.angle_beta   90.00
_cell.angle_gamma   90.00
#
_symmetry.space_group_name_H-M   'P 1'
#
loop_
_entity.id
_entity.type
_entity.pdbx_description
1 polymer ?
#
loop_
_entity_poly.entity_id
_entity_poly.type
_entity_poly.pdbx_seq_one_letter_code
_entity_poly.pdbx_strand_id
1 'polypeptide(L)'
;MTKLFSAPRAALLAATFLAACDAPSTYSGDVLEEPMVAVEAAPSAKVSTTIAPRPLPVPVPSHQGAARRGVITAGDIDDALNLAAFARYQAKSRKELKLPMANLATPVLAQLRGADGKVAPGVRVTLRKPGAAEPFYSGYSGVDGMISVFPASLGAGRLRDVELRAIPDGQGAPMVQRLRTGQRAQVQLPFNGKWSPDFLDLAFVVDTTGSMADELAWLTKELKGLVRQAKRAAPGVDIRYGLVVYRDDGDAYVVKNYGFTKKQSQMQSWLRAQSAGGGGDYPEAAARALASAAGMQWRSGKGERLMIHVADAPEHDHRAKAYLQAARNAAAKGVQVFGLGASGVGPEAEYLMRQAAVQTGGRYMFLTDDSGVGYGHMEPTVSCYRVTALSDLVSRVLRSELSGQRIEAAPSKVVRTVGSYRNGVCVN
;
A
#
# COMPACT_ATOMS: atom_id res chain seq x y z
N MET A 1 -5.67 6.89 -71.04
CA MET A 1 -4.54 7.81 -70.78
C MET A 1 -4.13 7.61 -69.31
N THR A 2 -3.53 6.50 -68.88
CA THR A 2 -2.11 6.05 -69.06
C THR A 2 -1.14 7.18 -68.73
N LYS A 3 -0.34 7.15 -67.66
CA LYS A 3 0.82 6.28 -67.31
C LYS A 3 1.04 6.37 -65.77
N LEU A 4 1.35 5.39 -64.93
CA LEU A 4 2.27 4.22 -64.92
C LEU A 4 3.78 4.56 -64.84
N PHE A 5 4.49 3.69 -64.10
CA PHE A 5 5.94 3.55 -63.82
C PHE A 5 6.45 4.25 -62.55
N SER A 6 7.35 3.70 -61.72
CA SER A 6 7.94 2.35 -61.54
C SER A 6 8.95 2.48 -60.39
N ALA A 7 9.07 1.47 -59.52
CA ALA A 7 10.27 1.29 -58.70
C ALA A 7 11.46 0.84 -59.58
N PRO A 8 12.69 0.86 -59.03
CA PRO A 8 13.36 -0.44 -58.86
C PRO A 8 14.16 -0.60 -57.56
N ARG A 9 14.60 -1.85 -57.39
CA ARG A 9 15.27 -2.53 -56.27
C ARG A 9 16.79 -2.25 -56.17
N ALA A 10 17.32 -2.66 -55.01
CA ALA A 10 18.55 -3.48 -54.80
C ALA A 10 19.83 -2.81 -54.28
N ALA A 11 20.29 -3.29 -53.11
CA ALA A 11 21.64 -3.79 -52.78
C ALA A 11 21.65 -4.09 -51.26
N LEU A 12 21.37 -5.31 -50.78
CA LEU A 12 22.29 -6.45 -50.59
C LEU A 12 23.75 -6.08 -50.26
N LEU A 13 24.13 -6.28 -48.99
CA LEU A 13 25.48 -6.70 -48.60
C LEU A 13 25.37 -7.61 -47.38
N ALA A 14 25.67 -8.88 -47.62
CA ALA A 14 25.93 -9.90 -46.63
C ALA A 14 27.45 -9.97 -46.40
N ALA A 15 27.88 -10.15 -45.14
CA ALA A 15 29.13 -10.82 -44.81
C ALA A 15 29.09 -11.32 -43.37
N THR A 16 28.92 -12.63 -43.27
CA THR A 16 29.24 -13.55 -42.17
C THR A 16 30.70 -13.48 -41.75
N PHE A 17 31.03 -13.62 -40.45
CA PHE A 17 32.19 -14.36 -39.89
C PHE A 17 31.89 -14.54 -38.38
N LEU A 18 31.47 -15.73 -37.94
CA LEU A 18 32.24 -16.91 -37.52
C LEU A 18 32.38 -16.99 -35.99
N ALA A 19 32.02 -18.16 -35.48
CA ALA A 19 32.00 -18.55 -34.09
C ALA A 19 33.42 -18.72 -33.50
N ALA A 20 33.52 -18.57 -32.19
CA ALA A 20 34.45 -19.34 -31.37
C ALA A 20 33.85 -19.52 -29.97
N CYS A 21 33.32 -20.71 -29.73
CA CYS A 21 33.36 -21.32 -28.41
C CYS A 21 34.83 -21.61 -28.10
N ASP A 22 35.28 -21.35 -26.87
CA ASP A 22 36.37 -22.11 -26.30
C ASP A 22 36.02 -22.49 -24.86
N ALA A 23 36.23 -23.77 -24.58
CA ALA A 23 36.04 -24.41 -23.29
C ALA A 23 37.42 -24.82 -22.72
N PRO A 24 37.46 -25.55 -21.60
CA PRO A 24 38.24 -25.21 -20.42
C PRO A 24 39.73 -25.59 -20.50
N SER A 25 40.60 -24.80 -19.86
CA SER A 25 41.98 -25.19 -19.62
C SER A 25 42.11 -25.97 -18.32
N THR A 26 42.58 -27.21 -18.46
CA THR A 26 43.10 -28.08 -17.41
C THR A 26 44.43 -27.56 -16.90
N TYR A 27 44.61 -27.46 -15.59
CA TYR A 27 45.93 -27.51 -14.95
C TYR A 27 45.88 -28.43 -13.74
N SER A 28 46.80 -29.39 -13.73
CA SER A 28 47.02 -30.41 -12.71
C SER A 28 48.40 -30.17 -12.10
N GLY A 29 48.46 -30.18 -10.77
CA GLY A 29 49.63 -30.57 -9.96
C GLY A 29 50.76 -29.54 -9.83
N ASP A 30 50.87 -28.89 -8.67
CA ASP A 30 51.96 -29.25 -7.75
C ASP A 30 51.68 -28.68 -6.34
N VAL A 31 51.92 -29.54 -5.35
CA VAL A 31 51.79 -29.31 -3.92
C VAL A 31 53.02 -28.55 -3.44
N LEU A 32 52.82 -27.34 -2.90
CA LEU A 32 53.81 -26.66 -2.08
C LEU A 32 53.12 -26.30 -0.76
N GLU A 33 53.46 -27.06 0.28
CA GLU A 33 53.21 -26.70 1.68
C GLU A 33 54.06 -25.47 2.03
N GLU A 34 53.43 -24.43 2.55
CA GLU A 34 54.09 -23.34 3.28
C GLU A 34 53.32 -23.01 4.57
N PRO A 35 54.03 -22.51 5.60
CA PRO A 35 53.97 -23.06 6.95
C PRO A 35 52.87 -22.46 7.83
N MET A 36 52.49 -23.23 8.85
CA MET A 36 51.65 -22.77 9.96
C MET A 36 52.35 -21.63 10.71
N VAL A 37 51.86 -20.40 10.53
CA VAL A 37 52.19 -19.27 11.39
C VAL A 37 51.30 -19.36 12.63
N ALA A 38 51.90 -19.68 13.77
CA ALA A 38 51.26 -19.59 15.08
C ALA A 38 50.92 -18.12 15.35
N VAL A 39 49.62 -17.81 15.45
CA VAL A 39 49.16 -16.47 15.84
C VAL A 39 49.19 -16.40 17.35
N GLU A 40 50.18 -15.65 17.85
CA GLU A 40 50.34 -15.26 19.25
C GLU A 40 49.12 -14.46 19.73
N ALA A 41 48.62 -14.79 20.93
CA ALA A 41 47.43 -14.19 21.50
C ALA A 41 47.64 -12.70 21.83
N ALA A 42 46.88 -11.82 21.18
CA ALA A 42 46.84 -10.40 21.51
C ALA A 42 46.17 -10.16 22.88
N PRO A 43 46.64 -9.18 23.69
CA PRO A 43 46.14 -8.94 25.03
C PRO A 43 44.70 -8.38 25.03
N SER A 44 43.88 -8.83 25.98
CA SER A 44 42.50 -8.41 26.18
C SER A 44 42.38 -6.89 26.33
N ALA A 45 41.76 -6.25 25.34
CA ALA A 45 41.19 -4.92 25.50
C ALA A 45 40.01 -5.00 26.50
N LYS A 46 40.03 -4.15 27.52
CA LYS A 46 38.96 -4.02 28.51
C LYS A 46 37.66 -3.61 27.79
N VAL A 47 36.70 -4.53 27.75
CA VAL A 47 35.34 -4.28 27.28
C VAL A 47 34.67 -3.30 28.26
N SER A 48 34.37 -2.10 27.78
CA SER A 48 33.50 -1.17 28.48
C SER A 48 32.08 -1.74 28.42
N THR A 49 31.57 -2.21 29.56
CA THR A 49 30.19 -2.67 29.72
C THR A 49 29.25 -1.48 29.60
N THR A 50 28.91 -1.11 28.37
CA THR A 50 27.74 -0.28 28.10
C THR A 50 26.54 -1.20 28.26
N ILE A 51 25.83 -1.08 29.37
CA ILE A 51 24.59 -1.81 29.64
C ILE A 51 23.61 -1.42 28.54
N ALA A 52 23.31 -2.35 27.63
CA ALA A 52 22.24 -2.19 26.66
C ALA A 52 20.93 -1.92 27.43
N PRO A 53 20.09 -0.97 26.99
CA PRO A 53 18.80 -0.76 27.61
C PRO A 53 18.03 -2.08 27.58
N ARG A 54 17.47 -2.43 28.73
CA ARG A 54 16.69 -3.65 28.94
C ARG A 54 15.59 -3.72 27.87
N PRO A 55 15.38 -4.86 27.18
CA PRO A 55 14.25 -5.00 26.27
C PRO A 55 12.97 -4.68 27.04
N LEU A 56 12.07 -3.92 26.41
CA LEU A 56 10.75 -3.66 26.98
C LEU A 56 10.11 -5.02 27.30
N PRO A 57 9.45 -5.18 28.47
CA PRO A 57 8.77 -6.41 28.79
C PRO A 57 7.76 -6.71 27.69
N VAL A 58 7.92 -7.85 27.03
CA VAL A 58 6.93 -8.39 26.10
C VAL A 58 5.59 -8.45 26.86
N PRO A 59 4.52 -7.80 26.38
CA PRO A 59 3.22 -7.87 27.03
C PRO A 59 2.82 -9.34 27.22
N VAL A 60 2.38 -9.70 28.42
CA VAL A 60 1.83 -11.03 28.69
C VAL A 60 0.50 -11.15 27.92
N PRO A 61 0.24 -12.25 27.19
CA PRO A 61 -1.01 -12.41 26.44
C PRO A 61 -2.22 -12.26 27.38
N SER A 62 -3.13 -11.34 27.07
CA SER A 62 -4.46 -11.36 27.65
C SER A 62 -5.25 -12.47 26.93
N HIS A 63 -5.32 -13.64 27.57
CA HIS A 63 -5.99 -14.87 27.13
C HIS A 63 -5.40 -15.62 25.91
N GLN A 64 -5.03 -16.89 26.14
CA GLN A 64 -4.71 -17.92 25.11
C GLN A 64 -5.97 -18.40 24.35
N GLY A 65 -6.93 -17.51 24.06
CA GLY A 65 -8.05 -17.84 23.21
C GLY A 65 -7.54 -17.98 21.77
N ALA A 66 -7.44 -19.20 21.26
CA ALA A 66 -7.00 -19.43 19.87
C ALA A 66 -7.74 -18.49 18.92
N ALA A 67 -7.01 -17.76 18.05
CA ALA A 67 -7.58 -16.85 17.07
C ALA A 67 -8.72 -17.53 16.29
N ARG A 68 -9.95 -17.22 16.68
CA ARG A 68 -11.19 -17.70 16.06
C ARG A 68 -11.66 -16.65 15.07
N ARG A 69 -12.25 -17.13 13.97
CA ARG A 69 -12.75 -16.29 12.89
C ARG A 69 -13.75 -15.26 13.42
N GLY A 70 -13.60 -13.99 13.04
CA GLY A 70 -14.51 -12.90 13.42
C GLY A 70 -14.41 -12.43 14.87
N VAL A 71 -13.39 -12.88 15.63
CA VAL A 71 -13.17 -12.43 17.01
C VAL A 71 -12.32 -11.17 17.06
N ILE A 72 -11.27 -11.09 16.24
CA ILE A 72 -10.35 -9.94 16.23
C ILE A 72 -11.09 -8.66 15.85
N THR A 73 -10.90 -7.63 16.67
CA THR A 73 -11.50 -6.30 16.52
C THR A 73 -10.51 -5.33 15.90
N ALA A 74 -11.04 -4.36 15.15
CA ALA A 74 -10.25 -3.35 14.47
C ALA A 74 -11.04 -2.06 14.24
N GLY A 75 -10.32 -0.95 14.08
CA GLY A 75 -10.82 0.33 13.62
C GLY A 75 -10.13 0.78 12.33
N ASP A 76 -10.67 1.83 11.70
CA ASP A 76 -10.04 2.52 10.57
C ASP A 76 -10.16 4.05 10.68
N ILE A 77 -9.21 4.75 10.07
CA ILE A 77 -9.29 6.16 9.75
C ILE A 77 -8.99 6.40 8.27
N ASP A 78 -9.83 7.23 7.67
CA ASP A 78 -9.60 7.80 6.35
C ASP A 78 -9.03 9.22 6.51
N ASP A 79 -7.70 9.32 6.54
CA ASP A 79 -7.01 10.59 6.74
C ASP A 79 -7.18 11.55 5.54
N ALA A 80 -7.57 11.07 4.35
CA ALA A 80 -7.89 11.95 3.21
C ALA A 80 -9.23 12.68 3.43
N LEU A 81 -10.19 12.07 4.14
CA LEU A 81 -11.38 12.76 4.63
C LEU A 81 -11.05 13.72 5.79
N ASN A 82 -10.07 13.37 6.62
CA ASN A 82 -9.67 14.11 7.84
C ASN A 82 -8.36 14.92 7.68
N LEU A 83 -8.07 15.41 6.47
CA LEU A 83 -6.74 15.87 6.08
C LEU A 83 -6.16 16.99 6.96
N ALA A 84 -7.00 17.88 7.49
CA ALA A 84 -6.54 18.95 8.40
C ALA A 84 -6.06 18.41 9.75
N ALA A 85 -6.72 17.38 10.30
CA ALA A 85 -6.25 16.68 11.50
C ALA A 85 -4.99 15.87 11.19
N PHE A 86 -4.97 15.16 10.06
CA PHE A 86 -3.80 14.41 9.63
C PHE A 86 -2.58 15.30 9.42
N ALA A 87 -2.70 16.48 8.81
CA ALA A 87 -1.59 17.40 8.60
C ALA A 87 -0.96 17.87 9.93
N ARG A 88 -1.78 18.10 10.97
CA ARG A 88 -1.30 18.44 12.32
C ARG A 88 -0.57 17.26 12.95
N TYR A 89 -1.15 16.07 12.88
CA TYR A 89 -0.50 14.83 13.31
C TYR A 89 0.85 14.64 12.60
N GLN A 90 0.87 14.72 11.27
CA GLN A 90 2.06 14.53 10.45
C GLN A 90 3.18 15.51 10.83
N ALA A 91 2.85 16.79 11.03
CA ALA A 91 3.81 17.83 11.39
C ALA A 91 4.37 17.66 12.81
N LYS A 92 3.54 17.21 13.76
CA LYS A 92 3.94 16.90 15.14
C LYS A 92 4.84 15.66 15.17
N SER A 93 4.35 14.53 14.66
CA SER A 93 5.06 13.24 14.66
C SER A 93 6.38 13.30 13.90
N ARG A 94 6.49 14.08 12.81
CA ARG A 94 7.77 14.32 12.13
C ARG A 94 8.84 14.83 13.09
N LYS A 95 8.50 15.78 13.98
CA LYS A 95 9.45 16.40 14.89
C LYS A 95 9.83 15.45 16.03
N GLU A 96 8.84 14.74 16.56
CA GLU A 96 9.00 13.83 17.70
C GLU A 96 9.80 12.57 17.30
N LEU A 97 9.41 11.94 16.18
CA LEU A 97 9.99 10.69 15.70
C LEU A 97 11.24 10.88 14.84
N LYS A 98 11.57 12.12 14.43
CA LYS A 98 12.67 12.45 13.51
C LYS A 98 12.62 11.72 12.15
N LEU A 99 11.42 11.27 11.76
CA LEU A 99 11.17 10.56 10.50
C LEU A 99 10.85 11.52 9.34
N PRO A 100 11.04 11.09 8.08
CA PRO A 100 10.68 11.90 6.91
C PRO A 100 9.16 12.03 6.76
N MET A 101 8.73 13.10 6.09
CA MET A 101 7.32 13.29 5.73
C MET A 101 7.08 13.35 4.23
N ALA A 102 5.95 12.80 3.80
CA ALA A 102 5.45 12.96 2.44
C ALA A 102 5.02 14.42 2.19
N ASN A 103 5.27 14.92 0.97
CA ASN A 103 4.91 16.30 0.61
C ASN A 103 3.45 16.38 0.14
N LEU A 104 2.55 16.55 1.09
CA LEU A 104 1.09 16.60 0.88
C LEU A 104 0.56 18.05 0.72
N ALA A 105 1.44 19.02 0.49
CA ALA A 105 1.05 20.42 0.35
C ALA A 105 0.20 20.65 -0.90
N THR A 106 -0.70 21.63 -0.83
CA THR A 106 -1.55 22.08 -1.95
C THR A 106 -2.31 20.92 -2.64
N PRO A 107 -3.10 20.12 -1.89
CA PRO A 107 -3.82 18.99 -2.47
C PRO A 107 -4.90 19.44 -3.46
N VAL A 108 -5.18 18.63 -4.47
CA VAL A 108 -6.37 18.73 -5.30
C VAL A 108 -7.47 17.93 -4.62
N LEU A 109 -8.46 18.62 -4.08
CA LEU A 109 -9.59 18.01 -3.37
C LEU A 109 -10.88 18.36 -4.10
N ALA A 110 -11.56 17.37 -4.67
CA ALA A 110 -12.85 17.57 -5.32
C ALA A 110 -13.81 16.41 -5.06
N GLN A 111 -15.10 16.69 -5.11
CA GLN A 111 -16.16 15.67 -5.22
C GLN A 111 -16.88 15.85 -6.54
N LEU A 112 -16.85 14.83 -7.39
CA LEU A 112 -17.59 14.82 -8.65
C LEU A 112 -19.04 14.43 -8.40
N ARG A 113 -19.96 15.17 -8.99
CA ARG A 113 -21.39 14.88 -9.01
C ARG A 113 -21.88 14.75 -10.44
N GLY A 114 -22.64 13.70 -10.71
CA GLY A 114 -23.25 13.45 -12.02
C GLY A 114 -24.38 14.44 -12.30
N ALA A 115 -24.84 14.52 -13.54
CA ALA A 115 -25.95 15.39 -13.97
C ALA A 115 -27.23 15.22 -13.13
N ASP A 116 -27.43 14.05 -12.52
CA ASP A 116 -28.52 13.74 -11.58
C ASP A 116 -28.29 14.25 -10.14
N GLY A 117 -27.20 14.98 -9.89
CA GLY A 117 -26.78 15.50 -8.59
C GLY A 117 -26.16 14.47 -7.64
N LYS A 118 -26.15 13.17 -8.01
CA LYS A 118 -25.56 12.10 -7.20
C LYS A 118 -24.05 12.10 -7.34
N VAL A 119 -23.36 11.49 -6.37
CA VAL A 119 -21.91 11.30 -6.44
C VAL A 119 -21.54 10.46 -7.68
N ALA A 120 -20.43 10.83 -8.33
CA ALA A 120 -19.97 10.20 -9.57
C ALA A 120 -18.61 9.50 -9.36
N PRO A 121 -18.58 8.32 -8.71
CA PRO A 121 -17.38 7.49 -8.63
C PRO A 121 -17.04 6.89 -9.99
N GLY A 122 -15.77 6.57 -10.20
CA GLY A 122 -15.34 5.85 -11.38
C GLY A 122 -15.27 6.67 -12.67
N VAL A 123 -15.33 7.99 -12.58
CA VAL A 123 -15.17 8.89 -13.74
C VAL A 123 -13.68 8.98 -14.06
N ARG A 124 -13.31 8.74 -15.31
CA ARG A 124 -11.92 8.91 -15.74
C ARG A 124 -11.52 10.39 -15.67
N VAL A 125 -10.42 10.69 -15.02
CA VAL A 125 -9.94 12.06 -14.84
C VAL A 125 -8.47 12.22 -15.21
N THR A 126 -8.13 13.43 -15.66
CA THR A 126 -6.74 13.87 -15.73
C THR A 126 -6.57 15.21 -15.01
N LEU A 127 -5.43 15.40 -14.35
CA LEU A 127 -5.05 16.68 -13.76
C LEU A 127 -3.80 17.24 -14.45
N ARG A 128 -3.87 18.50 -14.82
CA ARG A 128 -2.79 19.19 -15.56
C ARG A 128 -2.39 20.47 -14.85
N LYS A 129 -1.13 20.87 -15.05
CA LYS A 129 -0.74 22.27 -14.86
C LYS A 129 -1.53 23.09 -15.88
N PRO A 130 -2.11 24.25 -15.54
CA PRO A 130 -2.82 25.09 -16.50
C PRO A 130 -1.93 25.38 -17.73
N GLY A 131 -2.45 25.10 -18.93
CA GLY A 131 -1.72 25.28 -20.19
C GLY A 131 -0.74 24.15 -20.57
N ALA A 132 -0.52 23.16 -19.71
CA ALA A 132 0.33 22.01 -20.06
C ALA A 132 -0.41 21.01 -20.96
N ALA A 133 0.30 20.46 -21.94
CA ALA A 133 -0.22 19.41 -22.82
C ALA A 133 -0.43 18.09 -22.07
N GLU A 134 0.58 17.67 -21.30
CA GLU A 134 0.57 16.39 -20.58
C GLU A 134 0.05 16.52 -19.15
N PRO A 135 -0.77 15.57 -18.68
CA PRO A 135 -1.18 15.52 -17.29
C PRO A 135 -0.08 14.99 -16.37
N PHE A 136 -0.02 15.50 -15.15
CA PHE A 136 0.81 14.92 -14.09
C PHE A 136 0.09 13.78 -13.36
N TYR A 137 -1.22 13.61 -13.58
CA TYR A 137 -2.02 12.55 -13.01
C TYR A 137 -3.12 12.11 -14.00
N SER A 138 -3.28 10.79 -14.12
CA SER A 138 -4.40 10.15 -14.81
C SER A 138 -4.92 9.03 -13.93
N GLY A 139 -6.24 8.95 -13.78
CA GLY A 139 -6.87 7.94 -12.93
C GLY A 139 -8.39 8.03 -13.00
N TYR A 140 -9.04 7.54 -11.94
CA TYR A 140 -10.49 7.59 -11.78
C TYR A 140 -10.85 8.37 -10.51
N SER A 141 -12.04 8.97 -10.47
CA SER A 141 -12.62 9.42 -9.19
C SER A 141 -12.88 8.21 -8.30
N GLY A 142 -12.50 8.30 -7.04
CA GLY A 142 -12.65 7.23 -6.06
C GLY A 142 -14.05 7.14 -5.48
N VAL A 143 -14.14 6.48 -4.33
CA VAL A 143 -15.36 6.34 -3.53
C VAL A 143 -16.08 7.68 -3.35
N ASP A 144 -17.40 7.69 -3.52
CA ASP A 144 -18.27 8.87 -3.47
C ASP A 144 -17.87 10.01 -4.43
N GLY A 145 -17.21 9.66 -5.54
CA GLY A 145 -16.76 10.61 -6.55
C GLY A 145 -15.57 11.48 -6.10
N MET A 146 -14.86 11.06 -5.06
CA MET A 146 -13.78 11.86 -4.47
C MET A 146 -12.53 11.85 -5.35
N ILE A 147 -11.89 13.02 -5.45
CA ILE A 147 -10.55 13.21 -5.98
C ILE A 147 -9.71 13.77 -4.83
N SER A 148 -8.66 13.03 -4.46
CA SER A 148 -7.66 13.47 -3.48
C SER A 148 -6.28 13.17 -4.04
N VAL A 149 -5.69 14.16 -4.70
CA VAL A 149 -4.39 14.02 -5.37
C VAL A 149 -3.42 15.07 -4.83
N PHE A 150 -2.16 14.71 -4.65
CA PHE A 150 -1.13 15.57 -4.08
C PHE A 150 -0.07 15.90 -5.16
N PRO A 151 -0.20 17.02 -5.91
CA PRO A 151 0.68 17.33 -7.04
C PRO A 151 2.17 17.33 -6.66
N ALA A 152 2.51 17.84 -5.48
CA ALA A 152 3.88 17.87 -4.99
C ALA A 152 4.46 16.46 -4.76
N SER A 153 3.64 15.54 -4.24
CA SER A 153 4.03 14.12 -4.09
C SER A 153 4.18 13.43 -5.43
N LEU A 154 3.51 13.88 -6.50
CA LEU A 154 3.68 13.31 -7.84
C LEU A 154 4.81 13.99 -8.65
N GLY A 155 5.51 14.98 -8.09
CA GLY A 155 6.60 15.69 -8.77
C GLY A 155 6.15 16.88 -9.62
N ALA A 156 4.86 17.23 -9.59
CA ALA A 156 4.34 18.42 -10.26
C ALA A 156 4.67 19.73 -9.51
N GLY A 157 5.16 19.64 -8.27
CA GLY A 157 5.49 20.77 -7.40
C GLY A 157 4.26 21.31 -6.64
N ARG A 158 4.42 22.44 -5.96
CA ARG A 158 3.32 23.15 -5.30
C ARG A 158 2.59 23.99 -6.35
N LEU A 159 1.41 23.54 -6.75
CA LEU A 159 0.60 24.24 -7.73
C LEU A 159 -0.39 25.14 -7.01
N ARG A 160 -0.70 26.29 -7.62
CA ARG A 160 -1.69 27.24 -7.13
C ARG A 160 -3.10 26.85 -7.63
N ASP A 161 -3.16 26.39 -8.88
CA ASP A 161 -4.35 26.04 -9.62
C ASP A 161 -4.03 24.83 -10.53
N VAL A 162 -5.03 24.00 -10.80
CA VAL A 162 -4.93 22.85 -11.71
C VAL A 162 -6.09 22.84 -12.69
N GLU A 163 -5.89 22.23 -13.85
CA GLU A 163 -6.98 21.91 -14.77
C GLU A 163 -7.41 20.46 -14.55
N LEU A 164 -8.64 20.27 -14.06
CA LEU A 164 -9.33 18.99 -14.02
C LEU A 164 -10.01 18.76 -15.37
N ARG A 165 -9.76 17.60 -15.98
CA ARG A 165 -10.57 17.07 -17.08
C ARG A 165 -11.30 15.82 -16.62
N ALA A 166 -12.62 15.83 -16.66
CA ALA A 166 -13.47 14.66 -16.41
C ALA A 166 -13.97 14.12 -17.76
N ILE A 167 -13.69 12.84 -18.01
CA ILE A 167 -13.88 12.19 -19.31
C ILE A 167 -15.05 11.20 -19.19
N PRO A 168 -16.12 11.34 -19.99
CA PRO A 168 -17.21 10.37 -19.99
C PRO A 168 -16.72 9.00 -20.54
N ASP A 169 -17.33 7.91 -20.06
CA ASP A 169 -16.99 6.55 -20.53
C ASP A 169 -17.40 6.29 -21.99
N GLY A 170 -18.35 7.07 -22.52
CA GLY A 170 -18.87 6.98 -23.87
C GLY A 170 -18.43 8.15 -24.77
N GLN A 171 -19.27 8.47 -25.76
CA GLN A 171 -19.05 9.61 -26.63
C GLN A 171 -19.38 10.91 -25.89
N GLY A 172 -18.50 11.91 -25.99
CA GLY A 172 -18.68 13.22 -25.39
C GLY A 172 -17.36 13.93 -25.18
N ALA A 173 -17.38 15.26 -25.22
CA ALA A 173 -16.20 16.06 -24.91
C ALA A 173 -15.89 15.96 -23.41
N PRO A 174 -14.59 15.89 -23.02
CA PRO A 174 -14.22 16.03 -21.62
C PRO A 174 -14.72 17.35 -21.04
N MET A 175 -15.30 17.29 -19.85
CA MET A 175 -15.57 18.50 -19.07
C MET A 175 -14.26 19.01 -18.49
N VAL A 176 -13.99 20.31 -18.65
CA VAL A 176 -12.76 20.94 -18.16
C VAL A 176 -13.12 22.00 -17.12
N GLN A 177 -12.48 21.93 -15.95
CA GLN A 177 -12.65 22.93 -14.89
C GLN A 177 -11.32 23.27 -14.24
N ARG A 178 -11.10 24.56 -13.98
CA ARG A 178 -9.98 25.01 -13.16
C ARG A 178 -10.33 24.85 -11.69
N LEU A 179 -9.46 24.18 -10.94
CA LEU A 179 -9.62 23.97 -9.50
C LEU A 179 -8.51 24.68 -8.72
N ARG A 180 -8.90 25.22 -7.57
CA ARG A 180 -7.99 25.78 -6.58
C ARG A 180 -7.43 24.68 -5.70
N THR A 181 -6.10 24.53 -5.64
CA THR A 181 -5.48 23.56 -4.72
C THR A 181 -5.60 24.02 -3.27
N GLY A 182 -5.70 23.09 -2.33
CA GLY A 182 -5.83 23.34 -0.89
C GLY A 182 -7.25 23.64 -0.43
N GLN A 183 -8.22 23.68 -1.35
CA GLN A 183 -9.64 23.85 -1.05
C GLN A 183 -10.44 22.66 -1.58
N ARG A 184 -11.52 22.30 -0.88
CA ARG A 184 -12.47 21.28 -1.36
C ARG A 184 -13.42 21.92 -2.36
N ALA A 185 -13.52 21.35 -3.55
CA ALA A 185 -14.48 21.75 -4.58
C ALA A 185 -15.58 20.70 -4.77
N GLN A 186 -16.79 21.14 -5.12
CA GLN A 186 -17.80 20.26 -5.71
C GLN A 186 -17.88 20.56 -7.21
N VAL A 187 -17.80 19.51 -8.03
CA VAL A 187 -17.75 19.62 -9.49
C VAL A 187 -18.96 18.93 -10.07
N GLN A 188 -19.86 19.72 -10.66
CA GLN A 188 -21.05 19.23 -11.32
C GLN A 188 -20.72 18.84 -12.76
N LEU A 189 -20.96 17.57 -13.11
CA LEU A 189 -20.71 17.01 -14.43
C LEU A 189 -21.98 17.07 -15.29
N PRO A 190 -21.85 17.20 -16.62
CA PRO A 190 -22.98 17.14 -17.55
C PRO A 190 -23.39 15.69 -17.90
N PHE A 191 -22.75 14.69 -17.28
CA PHE A 191 -23.04 13.27 -17.45
C PHE A 191 -22.98 12.56 -16.09
N ASN A 192 -23.54 11.36 -16.02
CA ASN A 192 -23.49 10.54 -14.81
C ASN A 192 -22.24 9.65 -14.81
N GLY A 193 -21.55 9.57 -13.67
CA GLY A 193 -20.52 8.57 -13.45
C GLY A 193 -21.17 7.21 -13.15
N LYS A 194 -20.62 6.13 -13.71
CA LYS A 194 -21.02 4.76 -13.37
C LYS A 194 -19.77 3.94 -13.05
N TRP A 195 -19.60 3.62 -11.77
CA TRP A 195 -18.56 2.69 -11.37
C TRP A 195 -18.98 1.24 -11.59
N SER A 196 -18.14 0.52 -12.29
CA SER A 196 -18.23 -0.92 -12.57
C SER A 196 -16.81 -1.34 -12.94
N PRO A 197 -15.98 -1.75 -11.96
CA PRO A 197 -14.60 -2.13 -12.23
C PRO A 197 -14.57 -3.43 -13.04
N ASP A 198 -13.73 -3.47 -14.07
CA ASP A 198 -13.49 -4.68 -14.86
C ASP A 198 -12.67 -5.69 -14.05
N PHE A 199 -11.86 -5.19 -13.11
CA PHE A 199 -10.97 -6.01 -12.33
C PHE A 199 -10.67 -5.50 -10.92
N LEU A 200 -10.13 -6.42 -10.11
CA LEU A 200 -9.49 -6.15 -8.83
C LEU A 200 -8.14 -6.87 -8.74
N ASP A 201 -7.05 -6.12 -8.62
CA ASP A 201 -5.76 -6.65 -8.13
C ASP A 201 -5.71 -6.41 -6.61
N LEU A 202 -5.69 -7.48 -5.82
CA LEU A 202 -5.60 -7.43 -4.35
C LEU A 202 -4.29 -8.06 -3.89
N ALA A 203 -3.34 -7.26 -3.45
CA ALA A 203 -2.05 -7.73 -2.94
C ALA A 203 -1.96 -7.57 -1.42
N PHE A 204 -1.32 -8.54 -0.77
CA PHE A 204 -0.94 -8.47 0.64
C PHE A 204 0.58 -8.32 0.73
N VAL A 205 1.02 -7.36 1.55
CA VAL A 205 2.42 -7.20 1.97
C VAL A 205 2.44 -7.50 3.46
N VAL A 206 3.08 -8.59 3.85
CA VAL A 206 2.90 -9.17 5.19
C VAL A 206 4.24 -9.32 5.88
N ASP A 207 4.34 -8.72 7.04
CA ASP A 207 5.40 -8.98 8.00
C ASP A 207 5.31 -10.43 8.51
N THR A 208 6.42 -11.15 8.48
CA THR A 208 6.52 -12.56 8.87
C THR A 208 7.62 -12.81 9.90
N THR A 209 7.93 -11.79 10.70
CA THR A 209 8.81 -11.87 11.86
C THR A 209 8.16 -12.62 13.02
N GLY A 210 8.92 -12.91 14.07
CA GLY A 210 8.47 -13.73 15.19
C GLY A 210 7.21 -13.20 15.90
N SER A 211 7.06 -11.89 16.03
CA SER A 211 5.94 -11.24 16.72
C SER A 211 4.62 -11.36 15.96
N MET A 212 4.67 -11.51 14.63
CA MET A 212 3.51 -11.60 13.74
C MET A 212 2.90 -13.02 13.63
N ALA A 213 3.28 -13.95 14.52
CA ALA A 213 2.86 -15.35 14.45
C ALA A 213 1.34 -15.54 14.55
N ASP A 214 0.69 -14.84 15.49
CA ASP A 214 -0.75 -14.93 15.70
C ASP A 214 -1.52 -14.27 14.55
N GLU A 215 -1.01 -13.14 14.05
CA GLU A 215 -1.55 -12.43 12.89
C GLU A 215 -1.46 -13.28 11.62
N LEU A 216 -0.33 -13.94 11.37
CA LEU A 216 -0.19 -14.79 10.19
C LEU A 216 -1.20 -15.95 10.20
N ALA A 217 -1.45 -16.54 11.38
CA ALA A 217 -2.45 -17.58 11.57
C ALA A 217 -3.87 -17.05 11.33
N TRP A 218 -4.19 -15.84 11.80
CA TRP A 218 -5.47 -15.18 11.54
C TRP A 218 -5.65 -14.84 10.05
N LEU A 219 -4.67 -14.20 9.41
CA LEU A 219 -4.75 -13.72 8.02
C LEU A 219 -5.07 -14.88 7.07
N THR A 220 -4.41 -16.01 7.31
CA THR A 220 -4.63 -17.26 6.58
C THR A 220 -6.07 -17.76 6.70
N LYS A 221 -6.68 -17.66 7.90
CA LYS A 221 -8.08 -18.06 8.16
C LYS A 221 -9.09 -17.10 7.52
N GLU A 222 -8.86 -15.79 7.60
CA GLU A 222 -9.82 -14.78 7.12
C GLU A 222 -9.78 -14.56 5.62
N LEU A 223 -8.67 -14.83 4.93
CA LEU A 223 -8.56 -14.61 3.49
C LEU A 223 -9.72 -15.24 2.71
N LYS A 224 -10.12 -16.48 3.07
CA LYS A 224 -11.26 -17.14 2.42
C LYS A 224 -12.54 -16.30 2.55
N GLY A 225 -12.75 -15.67 3.70
CA GLY A 225 -13.88 -14.78 3.98
C GLY A 225 -13.85 -13.50 3.15
N LEU A 226 -12.71 -12.81 3.13
CA LEU A 226 -12.49 -11.59 2.37
C LEU A 226 -12.73 -11.81 0.87
N VAL A 227 -12.21 -12.91 0.31
CA VAL A 227 -12.42 -13.26 -1.10
C VAL A 227 -13.90 -13.49 -1.42
N ARG A 228 -14.63 -14.20 -0.55
CA ARG A 228 -16.07 -14.41 -0.75
C ARG A 228 -16.84 -13.09 -0.69
N GLN A 229 -16.42 -12.15 0.14
CA GLN A 229 -17.04 -10.82 0.23
C GLN A 229 -16.73 -9.98 -1.01
N ALA A 230 -15.48 -9.93 -1.47
CA ALA A 230 -15.10 -9.22 -2.69
C ALA A 230 -15.88 -9.70 -3.92
N LYS A 231 -16.00 -11.02 -4.13
CA LYS A 231 -16.81 -11.59 -5.22
C LYS A 231 -18.30 -11.26 -5.13
N ARG A 232 -18.84 -11.14 -3.92
CA ARG A 232 -20.24 -10.73 -3.69
C ARG A 232 -20.44 -9.23 -3.89
N ALA A 233 -19.43 -8.42 -3.58
CA ALA A 233 -19.45 -6.97 -3.70
C ALA A 233 -19.49 -6.51 -5.16
N ALA A 234 -18.71 -7.17 -6.01
CA ALA A 234 -18.69 -6.93 -7.46
C ALA A 234 -18.78 -8.27 -8.20
N PRO A 235 -20.00 -8.79 -8.43
CA PRO A 235 -20.20 -9.95 -9.28
C PRO A 235 -19.61 -9.69 -10.68
N GLY A 236 -18.86 -10.65 -11.23
CA GLY A 236 -18.27 -10.55 -12.56
C GLY A 236 -16.90 -9.85 -12.64
N VAL A 237 -16.40 -9.26 -11.55
CA VAL A 237 -15.07 -8.64 -11.52
C VAL A 237 -13.95 -9.71 -11.63
N ASP A 238 -12.94 -9.46 -12.48
CA ASP A 238 -11.79 -10.37 -12.63
C ASP A 238 -10.75 -10.12 -11.51
N ILE A 239 -10.71 -11.02 -10.52
CA ILE A 239 -9.85 -10.86 -9.33
C ILE A 239 -8.51 -11.59 -9.49
N ARG A 240 -7.42 -10.91 -9.14
CA ARG A 240 -6.09 -11.53 -8.89
C ARG A 240 -5.59 -11.22 -7.49
N TYR A 241 -4.84 -12.15 -6.94
CA TYR A 241 -4.29 -12.11 -5.59
C TYR A 241 -2.77 -12.02 -5.66
N GLY A 242 -2.19 -11.06 -4.94
CA GLY A 242 -0.74 -10.91 -4.80
C GLY A 242 -0.28 -11.20 -3.38
N LEU A 243 0.94 -11.72 -3.24
CA LEU A 243 1.60 -11.86 -1.94
C LEU A 243 3.06 -11.43 -2.03
N VAL A 244 3.43 -10.52 -1.13
CA VAL A 244 4.81 -10.22 -0.76
C VAL A 244 4.92 -10.44 0.73
N VAL A 245 5.94 -11.16 1.17
CA VAL A 245 6.25 -11.29 2.59
C VAL A 245 7.67 -10.83 2.87
N TYR A 246 7.90 -10.35 4.08
CA TYR A 246 9.20 -9.85 4.48
C TYR A 246 9.52 -10.16 5.94
N ARG A 247 10.80 -10.08 6.27
CA ARG A 247 11.37 -10.09 7.62
C ARG A 247 12.49 -9.05 7.70
N ASP A 248 13.50 -9.23 8.55
CA ASP A 248 14.61 -8.30 8.63
C ASP A 248 15.87 -8.69 7.83
N ASP A 249 16.83 -7.77 7.80
CA ASP A 249 18.19 -8.00 7.37
C ASP A 249 18.87 -9.07 8.24
N GLY A 250 19.52 -10.06 7.60
CA GLY A 250 20.19 -11.15 8.30
C GLY A 250 19.30 -12.37 8.59
N ASP A 251 17.98 -12.25 8.40
CA ASP A 251 17.07 -13.38 8.48
C ASP A 251 17.17 -14.34 7.30
N ALA A 252 16.48 -15.48 7.42
CA ALA A 252 16.35 -16.49 6.35
C ALA A 252 15.91 -15.91 4.99
N TYR A 253 15.22 -14.76 4.99
CA TYR A 253 14.98 -13.94 3.82
C TYR A 253 14.59 -12.53 4.25
N VAL A 254 14.94 -11.53 3.43
CA VAL A 254 14.44 -10.16 3.64
C VAL A 254 13.09 -9.97 2.95
N VAL A 255 12.96 -10.35 1.67
CA VAL A 255 11.70 -10.21 0.91
C VAL A 255 11.49 -11.44 0.02
N LYS A 256 10.27 -11.98 0.03
CA LYS A 256 9.78 -12.96 -0.96
C LYS A 256 8.57 -12.40 -1.68
N ASN A 257 8.67 -12.30 -3.01
CA ASN A 257 7.59 -11.83 -3.87
C ASN A 257 7.03 -13.00 -4.69
N TYR A 258 5.77 -13.36 -4.46
CA TYR A 258 5.09 -14.47 -5.14
C TYR A 258 4.37 -14.04 -6.42
N GLY A 259 4.36 -12.73 -6.75
CA GLY A 259 3.64 -12.20 -7.89
C GLY A 259 2.12 -12.31 -7.73
N PHE A 260 1.41 -12.28 -8.85
CA PHE A 260 -0.06 -12.39 -8.89
C PHE A 260 -0.53 -13.78 -9.32
N THR A 261 -1.65 -14.24 -8.76
CA THR A 261 -2.37 -15.45 -9.18
C THR A 261 -3.87 -15.20 -9.30
N LYS A 262 -4.52 -15.85 -10.28
CA LYS A 262 -6.00 -15.94 -10.35
C LYS A 262 -6.56 -17.05 -9.45
N LYS A 263 -5.72 -17.97 -8.97
CA LYS A 263 -6.14 -19.14 -8.20
C LYS A 263 -6.15 -18.80 -6.72
N GLN A 264 -7.33 -18.68 -6.12
CA GLN A 264 -7.47 -18.48 -4.67
C GLN A 264 -6.76 -19.59 -3.88
N SER A 265 -6.82 -20.85 -4.34
CA SER A 265 -6.14 -21.97 -3.70
C SER A 265 -4.63 -21.80 -3.67
N GLN A 266 -4.03 -21.21 -4.71
CA GLN A 266 -2.61 -20.91 -4.78
C GLN A 266 -2.22 -19.85 -3.74
N MET A 267 -2.98 -18.75 -3.66
CA MET A 267 -2.75 -17.69 -2.66
C MET A 267 -2.83 -18.26 -1.23
N GLN A 268 -3.82 -19.10 -0.96
CA GLN A 268 -3.94 -19.76 0.34
C GLN A 268 -2.78 -20.72 0.61
N SER A 269 -2.27 -21.40 -0.43
CA SER A 269 -1.09 -22.25 -0.30
C SER A 269 0.15 -21.45 0.03
N TRP A 270 0.33 -20.27 -0.58
CA TRP A 270 1.44 -19.39 -0.26
C TRP A 270 1.38 -18.93 1.20
N LEU A 271 0.23 -18.43 1.68
CA LEU A 271 0.08 -18.02 3.09
C LEU A 271 0.35 -19.17 4.07
N ARG A 272 -0.19 -20.37 3.81
CA ARG A 272 0.04 -21.56 4.66
C ARG A 272 1.50 -22.01 4.71
N ALA A 273 2.27 -21.72 3.67
CA ALA A 273 3.68 -22.06 3.61
C ALA A 273 4.57 -21.05 4.35
N GLN A 274 4.01 -19.93 4.82
CA GLN A 274 4.76 -18.97 5.61
C GLN A 274 4.74 -19.37 7.08
N SER A 275 5.85 -19.09 7.77
CA SER A 275 5.95 -19.19 9.22
C SER A 275 6.58 -17.91 9.75
N ALA A 276 6.11 -17.46 10.90
CA ALA A 276 6.77 -16.40 11.65
C ALA A 276 8.15 -16.87 12.13
N GLY A 277 9.12 -15.97 12.13
CA GLY A 277 10.44 -16.21 12.69
C GLY A 277 11.45 -15.18 12.21
N GLY A 278 12.62 -15.17 12.84
CA GLY A 278 13.57 -14.08 12.61
C GLY A 278 13.18 -12.81 13.37
N GLY A 279 13.76 -11.69 12.95
CA GLY A 279 13.80 -10.42 13.66
C GLY A 279 14.84 -10.45 14.79
N GLY A 280 14.74 -9.50 15.71
CA GLY A 280 15.58 -9.44 16.92
C GLY A 280 15.91 -8.01 17.34
N ASP A 281 16.02 -7.11 16.37
CA ASP A 281 15.92 -5.68 16.53
C ASP A 281 14.58 -5.19 15.96
N TYR A 282 13.93 -4.31 16.70
CA TYR A 282 12.86 -3.47 16.17
C TYR A 282 13.60 -2.22 15.69
N PRO A 283 13.70 -1.89 14.38
CA PRO A 283 12.71 -2.00 13.27
C PRO A 283 12.91 -3.15 12.22
N GLU A 284 12.07 -3.23 11.17
CA GLU A 284 12.02 -4.31 10.14
C GLU A 284 12.18 -3.82 8.67
N ALA A 285 12.24 -4.70 7.65
CA ALA A 285 12.50 -4.31 6.23
C ALA A 285 11.27 -3.92 5.35
N ALA A 286 10.30 -3.20 5.92
CA ALA A 286 9.02 -2.88 5.28
C ALA A 286 9.12 -2.06 3.95
N ALA A 287 10.09 -1.17 3.80
CA ALA A 287 10.32 -0.38 2.58
C ALA A 287 10.72 -1.25 1.39
N ARG A 288 11.55 -2.28 1.61
CA ARG A 288 11.94 -3.22 0.54
C ARG A 288 10.73 -4.03 0.08
N ALA A 289 9.90 -4.47 1.03
CA ALA A 289 8.66 -5.18 0.75
C ALA A 289 7.67 -4.31 -0.04
N LEU A 290 7.45 -3.07 0.40
CA LEU A 290 6.55 -2.12 -0.27
C LEU A 290 7.06 -1.76 -1.67
N ALA A 291 8.38 -1.59 -1.85
CA ALA A 291 8.98 -1.34 -3.15
C ALA A 291 8.81 -2.55 -4.10
N SER A 292 9.03 -3.77 -3.59
CA SER A 292 8.81 -5.01 -4.34
C SER A 292 7.35 -5.16 -4.77
N ALA A 293 6.40 -4.88 -3.87
CA ALA A 293 4.97 -4.91 -4.15
C ALA A 293 4.54 -3.83 -5.15
N ALA A 294 5.04 -2.60 -5.00
CA ALA A 294 4.82 -1.51 -5.96
C ALA A 294 5.40 -1.85 -7.36
N GLY A 295 6.44 -2.70 -7.42
CA GLY A 295 7.06 -3.21 -8.64
C GLY A 295 6.29 -4.31 -9.37
N MET A 296 5.25 -4.91 -8.76
CA MET A 296 4.48 -5.99 -9.37
C MET A 296 3.73 -5.55 -10.65
N GLN A 297 3.28 -6.54 -11.43
CA GLN A 297 2.55 -6.34 -12.69
C GLN A 297 1.06 -5.96 -12.46
N TRP A 298 0.84 -4.79 -11.88
CA TRP A 298 -0.48 -4.18 -11.69
C TRP A 298 -1.17 -3.88 -13.03
N ARG A 299 -2.47 -4.20 -13.17
CA ARG A 299 -3.22 -3.93 -14.42
C ARG A 299 -3.46 -2.44 -14.62
N SER A 300 -3.41 -1.96 -15.85
CA SER A 300 -3.93 -0.65 -16.24
C SER A 300 -5.43 -0.73 -16.60
N GLY A 301 -6.10 0.41 -16.72
CA GLY A 301 -7.52 0.46 -17.11
C GLY A 301 -8.49 0.64 -15.95
N LYS A 302 -9.78 0.39 -16.22
CA LYS A 302 -10.91 0.62 -15.30
C LYS A 302 -11.03 -0.52 -14.29
N GLY A 303 -10.31 -0.42 -13.18
CA GLY A 303 -10.33 -1.43 -12.12
C GLY A 303 -9.56 -1.01 -10.89
N GLU A 304 -9.75 -1.78 -9.82
CA GLU A 304 -9.16 -1.52 -8.51
C GLU A 304 -7.79 -2.19 -8.34
N ARG A 305 -6.91 -1.49 -7.61
CA ARG A 305 -5.56 -1.95 -7.26
C ARG A 305 -5.35 -1.67 -5.79
N LEU A 306 -5.50 -2.70 -4.96
CA LEU A 306 -5.47 -2.56 -3.52
C LEU A 306 -4.28 -3.34 -2.97
N MET A 307 -3.44 -2.67 -2.19
CA MET A 307 -2.33 -3.25 -1.45
C MET A 307 -2.66 -3.14 0.04
N ILE A 308 -2.71 -4.26 0.75
CA ILE A 308 -2.88 -4.29 2.20
C ILE A 308 -1.52 -4.61 2.83
N HIS A 309 -0.93 -3.63 3.51
CA HIS A 309 0.31 -3.78 4.25
C HIS A 309 0.02 -4.11 5.71
N VAL A 310 0.42 -5.30 6.17
CA VAL A 310 0.13 -5.82 7.51
C VAL A 310 1.44 -5.94 8.28
N ALA A 311 1.61 -5.17 9.36
CA ALA A 311 2.81 -5.18 10.19
C ALA A 311 2.56 -4.61 11.59
N ASP A 312 3.41 -4.99 12.54
CA ASP A 312 3.52 -4.47 13.90
C ASP A 312 4.78 -3.62 14.13
N ALA A 313 5.76 -3.68 13.23
CA ALA A 313 7.00 -2.89 13.34
C ALA A 313 7.17 -1.85 12.22
N PRO A 314 7.87 -0.73 12.50
CA PRO A 314 8.23 0.27 11.50
C PRO A 314 9.34 -0.25 10.60
N GLU A 315 9.60 0.49 9.53
CA GLU A 315 10.86 0.35 8.80
C GLU A 315 12.01 0.96 9.62
N HIS A 316 13.23 0.48 9.40
CA HIS A 316 14.44 1.12 9.89
C HIS A 316 14.49 2.60 9.51
N ASP A 317 14.76 3.49 10.46
CA ASP A 317 14.68 4.96 10.28
C ASP A 317 15.42 5.46 9.04
N HIS A 318 16.60 4.91 8.76
CA HIS A 318 17.43 5.25 7.61
C HIS A 318 16.77 4.90 6.24
N ARG A 319 15.77 4.01 6.24
CA ARG A 319 14.98 3.57 5.08
C ARG A 319 13.54 4.09 5.07
N ALA A 320 13.10 4.83 6.09
CA ALA A 320 11.76 5.43 6.12
C ALA A 320 11.44 6.29 4.87
N LYS A 321 12.43 6.97 4.30
CA LYS A 321 12.26 7.73 3.04
C LYS A 321 11.99 6.82 1.85
N ALA A 322 12.63 5.65 1.81
CA ALA A 322 12.40 4.64 0.78
C ALA A 322 10.99 4.05 0.89
N TYR A 323 10.46 3.86 2.10
CA TYR A 323 9.07 3.44 2.31
C TYR A 323 8.08 4.44 1.68
N LEU A 324 8.24 5.73 1.99
CA LEU A 324 7.37 6.78 1.41
C LEU A 324 7.54 6.89 -0.12
N GLN A 325 8.76 6.69 -0.64
CA GLN A 325 8.99 6.67 -2.08
C GLN A 325 8.33 5.46 -2.75
N ALA A 326 8.33 4.29 -2.11
CA ALA A 326 7.62 3.11 -2.61
C ALA A 326 6.10 3.35 -2.65
N ALA A 327 5.53 3.98 -1.62
CA ALA A 327 4.12 4.39 -1.60
C ALA A 327 3.81 5.39 -2.73
N ARG A 328 4.68 6.37 -2.98
CA ARG A 328 4.56 7.29 -4.12
C ARG A 328 4.58 6.54 -5.46
N ASN A 329 5.47 5.57 -5.62
CA ASN A 329 5.55 4.76 -6.85
C ASN A 329 4.28 3.91 -7.04
N ALA A 330 3.68 3.41 -5.96
CA ALA A 330 2.39 2.73 -5.97
C ALA A 330 1.27 3.70 -6.41
N ALA A 331 1.21 4.91 -5.84
CA ALA A 331 0.24 5.95 -6.20
C ALA A 331 0.32 6.34 -7.69
N ALA A 332 1.52 6.44 -8.26
CA ALA A 332 1.72 6.74 -9.67
C ALA A 332 1.14 5.67 -10.62
N LYS A 333 0.97 4.43 -10.12
CA LYS A 333 0.32 3.32 -10.83
C LYS A 333 -1.17 3.18 -10.48
N GLY A 334 -1.72 4.10 -9.69
CA GLY A 334 -3.10 4.03 -9.19
C GLY A 334 -3.33 2.90 -8.19
N VAL A 335 -2.28 2.47 -7.47
CA VAL A 335 -2.36 1.45 -6.40
C VAL A 335 -2.63 2.15 -5.08
N GLN A 336 -3.73 1.77 -4.43
CA GLN A 336 -4.12 2.23 -3.10
C GLN A 336 -3.45 1.37 -2.02
N VAL A 337 -2.79 1.99 -1.05
CA VAL A 337 -2.15 1.29 0.08
C VAL A 337 -3.02 1.43 1.32
N PHE A 338 -3.42 0.30 1.88
CA PHE A 338 -4.12 0.20 3.15
C PHE A 338 -3.15 -0.35 4.19
N GLY A 339 -2.79 0.45 5.18
CA GLY A 339 -2.02 -0.04 6.32
C GLY A 339 -2.93 -0.78 7.29
N LEU A 340 -2.49 -1.91 7.82
CA LEU A 340 -3.11 -2.65 8.91
C LEU A 340 -2.06 -2.83 10.01
N GLY A 341 -2.10 -1.93 11.00
CA GLY A 341 -1.28 -2.04 12.19
C GLY A 341 -1.75 -3.22 13.06
N ALA A 342 -0.84 -4.17 13.27
CA ALA A 342 -1.05 -5.37 14.09
C ALA A 342 -0.87 -5.10 15.60
N SER A 343 -0.93 -6.15 16.44
CA SER A 343 -0.62 -6.02 17.86
C SER A 343 0.77 -5.43 18.09
N GLY A 344 0.91 -4.51 19.04
CA GLY A 344 2.20 -3.87 19.33
C GLY A 344 2.66 -2.80 18.33
N VAL A 345 1.83 -2.41 17.34
CA VAL A 345 2.22 -1.39 16.34
C VAL A 345 2.71 -0.09 16.97
N GLY A 346 3.96 0.29 16.66
CA GLY A 346 4.57 1.52 17.18
C GLY A 346 4.16 2.81 16.47
N PRO A 347 4.42 3.97 17.11
CA PRO A 347 4.10 5.27 16.54
C PRO A 347 4.84 5.55 15.22
N GLU A 348 6.04 5.01 15.02
CA GLU A 348 6.80 5.10 13.77
C GLU A 348 6.11 4.36 12.62
N ALA A 349 5.58 3.16 12.91
CA ALA A 349 4.89 2.33 11.93
C ALA A 349 3.56 2.97 11.54
N GLU A 350 2.77 3.39 12.54
CA GLU A 350 1.54 4.15 12.34
C GLU A 350 1.83 5.39 11.47
N TYR A 351 2.86 6.15 11.81
CA TYR A 351 3.22 7.38 11.11
C TYR A 351 3.54 7.14 9.62
N LEU A 352 4.30 6.09 9.30
CA LEU A 352 4.62 5.76 7.91
C LEU A 352 3.41 5.18 7.17
N MET A 353 2.66 4.27 7.79
CA MET A 353 1.49 3.64 7.18
C MET A 353 0.39 4.65 6.85
N ARG A 354 0.06 5.56 7.77
CA ARG A 354 -0.93 6.62 7.53
C ARG A 354 -0.52 7.55 6.39
N GLN A 355 0.76 7.90 6.31
CA GLN A 355 1.28 8.69 5.18
C GLN A 355 1.22 7.95 3.84
N ALA A 356 1.50 6.64 3.82
CA ALA A 356 1.34 5.83 2.61
C ALA A 356 -0.13 5.75 2.18
N ALA A 357 -1.05 5.56 3.14
CA ALA A 357 -2.49 5.53 2.89
C ALA A 357 -2.98 6.84 2.26
N VAL A 358 -2.66 7.99 2.87
CA VAL A 358 -3.06 9.30 2.33
C VAL A 358 -2.51 9.55 0.93
N GLN A 359 -1.22 9.26 0.70
CA GLN A 359 -0.59 9.47 -0.61
C GLN A 359 -1.23 8.67 -1.75
N THR A 360 -1.82 7.52 -1.42
CA THR A 360 -2.29 6.52 -2.38
C THR A 360 -3.81 6.44 -2.46
N GLY A 361 -4.53 7.20 -1.62
CA GLY A 361 -5.99 7.18 -1.54
C GLY A 361 -6.57 6.05 -0.68
N GLY A 362 -5.75 5.29 0.04
CA GLY A 362 -6.19 4.23 0.94
C GLY A 362 -6.54 4.72 2.35
N ARG A 363 -6.63 3.77 3.29
CA ARG A 363 -6.96 4.02 4.70
C ARG A 363 -5.97 3.35 5.63
N TYR A 364 -5.85 3.89 6.84
CA TYR A 364 -5.15 3.21 7.92
C TYR A 364 -6.15 2.44 8.77
N MET A 365 -5.88 1.16 8.96
CA MET A 365 -6.62 0.22 9.79
C MET A 365 -5.70 -0.24 10.91
N PHE A 366 -6.25 -0.60 12.05
CA PHE A 366 -5.48 -1.05 13.20
C PHE A 366 -6.29 -2.06 14.02
N LEU A 367 -5.62 -3.06 14.57
CA LEU A 367 -6.21 -4.01 15.51
C LEU A 367 -6.47 -3.32 16.86
N THR A 368 -7.46 -3.83 17.60
CA THR A 368 -7.79 -3.33 18.94
C THR A 368 -7.96 -4.46 19.95
N ASP A 369 -7.75 -4.14 21.22
CA ASP A 369 -7.88 -5.08 22.35
C ASP A 369 -9.32 -5.46 22.71
N ASP A 370 -10.34 -4.86 22.07
CA ASP A 370 -11.75 -5.07 22.43
C ASP A 370 -12.20 -6.54 22.33
N SER A 371 -11.46 -7.36 21.57
CA SER A 371 -11.70 -8.80 21.44
C SER A 371 -11.08 -9.65 22.56
N GLY A 372 -10.11 -9.11 23.30
CA GLY A 372 -9.29 -9.86 24.26
C GLY A 372 -8.47 -10.99 23.63
N VAL A 373 -8.10 -10.87 22.34
CA VAL A 373 -7.27 -11.82 21.60
C VAL A 373 -6.05 -11.10 21.04
N GLY A 374 -4.86 -11.71 21.20
CA GLY A 374 -3.58 -11.15 20.76
C GLY A 374 -2.81 -10.48 21.91
N TYR A 375 -1.75 -9.77 21.57
CA TYR A 375 -1.00 -8.95 22.53
C TYR A 375 -1.67 -7.57 22.69
N GLY A 376 -1.37 -6.88 23.80
CA GLY A 376 -1.87 -5.53 24.03
C GLY A 376 -1.57 -4.60 22.84
N HIS A 377 -2.56 -3.82 22.43
CA HIS A 377 -2.48 -2.88 21.32
C HIS A 377 -2.32 -1.46 21.88
N MET A 378 -1.44 -0.66 21.26
CA MET A 378 -1.44 0.77 21.56
C MET A 378 -2.68 1.43 20.94
N GLU A 379 -3.40 2.22 21.74
CA GLU A 379 -4.50 3.05 21.25
C GLU A 379 -3.94 4.00 20.18
N PRO A 380 -4.50 4.01 18.96
CA PRO A 380 -3.94 4.78 17.87
C PRO A 380 -4.09 6.28 18.11
N THR A 381 -3.22 7.09 17.51
CA THR A 381 -3.29 8.56 17.63
C THR A 381 -4.35 9.13 16.68
N VAL A 382 -5.62 8.79 16.94
CA VAL A 382 -6.76 9.03 16.06
C VAL A 382 -7.92 9.63 16.86
N SER A 383 -8.46 10.77 16.39
CA SER A 383 -9.47 11.53 17.14
C SER A 383 -10.88 10.93 17.13
N CYS A 384 -11.19 10.07 16.15
CA CYS A 384 -12.43 9.33 16.12
C CYS A 384 -12.31 8.06 15.27
N TYR A 385 -12.99 6.99 15.67
CA TYR A 385 -13.10 5.76 14.90
C TYR A 385 -14.20 4.86 15.48
N ARG A 386 -14.56 3.81 14.74
CA ARG A 386 -15.49 2.78 15.18
C ARG A 386 -14.79 1.42 15.17
N VAL A 387 -14.91 0.71 16.29
CA VAL A 387 -14.42 -0.65 16.43
C VAL A 387 -15.48 -1.61 15.92
N THR A 388 -15.05 -2.51 15.04
CA THR A 388 -15.86 -3.62 14.51
C THR A 388 -15.00 -4.88 14.48
N ALA A 389 -15.59 -6.04 14.17
CA ALA A 389 -14.76 -7.19 13.80
C ALA A 389 -13.90 -6.84 12.57
N LEU A 390 -12.62 -7.18 12.57
CA LEU A 390 -11.70 -6.90 11.47
C LEU A 390 -12.18 -7.45 10.13
N SER A 391 -12.79 -8.65 10.16
CA SER A 391 -13.39 -9.24 8.95
C SER A 391 -14.57 -8.42 8.40
N ASP A 392 -15.29 -7.67 9.23
CA ASP A 392 -16.31 -6.72 8.80
C ASP A 392 -15.68 -5.42 8.28
N LEU A 393 -14.68 -4.89 8.99
CA LEU A 393 -13.92 -3.71 8.58
C LEU A 393 -13.35 -3.85 7.16
N VAL A 394 -12.53 -4.88 6.92
CA VAL A 394 -11.90 -5.12 5.62
C VAL A 394 -12.95 -5.40 4.54
N SER A 395 -14.02 -6.13 4.88
CA SER A 395 -15.17 -6.34 3.98
C SER A 395 -15.78 -5.03 3.51
N ARG A 396 -16.05 -4.11 4.45
CA ARG A 396 -16.66 -2.81 4.15
C ARG A 396 -15.73 -1.93 3.32
N VAL A 397 -14.44 -1.93 3.60
CA VAL A 397 -13.44 -1.22 2.79
C VAL A 397 -13.44 -1.76 1.37
N LEU A 398 -13.26 -3.08 1.19
CA LEU A 398 -13.29 -3.71 -0.15
C LEU A 398 -14.60 -3.44 -0.90
N ARG A 399 -15.74 -3.52 -0.21
CA ARG A 399 -17.05 -3.22 -0.81
C ARG A 399 -17.19 -1.73 -1.14
N SER A 400 -16.54 -0.83 -0.42
CA SER A 400 -16.58 0.59 -0.71
C SER A 400 -15.86 0.87 -2.04
N GLU A 401 -14.65 0.35 -2.18
CA GLU A 401 -13.85 0.49 -3.41
C GLU A 401 -14.57 -0.14 -4.61
N LEU A 402 -15.11 -1.35 -4.45
CA LEU A 402 -15.76 -2.07 -5.54
C LEU A 402 -17.13 -1.49 -5.95
N SER A 403 -17.87 -0.88 -5.01
CA SER A 403 -19.16 -0.24 -5.30
C SER A 403 -19.03 1.24 -5.66
N GLY A 404 -17.90 1.87 -5.35
CA GLY A 404 -17.68 3.31 -5.50
C GLY A 404 -18.48 4.13 -4.47
N GLN A 405 -19.06 3.50 -3.46
CA GLN A 405 -19.84 4.15 -2.41
C GLN A 405 -19.29 3.82 -1.03
N ARG A 406 -19.16 4.81 -0.15
CA ARG A 406 -18.63 4.54 1.19
C ARG A 406 -19.62 3.71 2.00
N ILE A 407 -19.16 2.58 2.53
CA ILE A 407 -19.96 1.68 3.37
C ILE A 407 -19.49 1.77 4.82
N GLU A 408 -20.36 2.32 5.66
CA GLU A 408 -20.13 2.46 7.08
C GLU A 408 -20.58 1.24 7.89
N ALA A 409 -20.01 1.11 9.09
CA ALA A 409 -20.40 0.06 10.02
C ALA A 409 -21.89 0.22 10.41
N ALA A 410 -22.66 -0.87 10.28
CA ALA A 410 -24.01 -0.92 10.81
C ALA A 410 -23.97 -0.79 12.34
N PRO A 411 -24.93 -0.08 12.98
CA PRO A 411 -24.90 0.12 14.44
C PRO A 411 -24.77 -1.18 15.24
N SER A 412 -25.42 -2.26 14.79
CA SER A 412 -25.37 -3.59 15.41
C SER A 412 -24.01 -4.32 15.29
N LYS A 413 -23.07 -3.79 14.52
CA LYS A 413 -21.71 -4.33 14.34
C LYS A 413 -20.65 -3.50 15.04
N VAL A 414 -21.02 -2.34 15.59
CA VAL A 414 -20.11 -1.45 16.31
C VAL A 414 -19.95 -1.96 17.73
N VAL A 415 -18.73 -2.31 18.10
CA VAL A 415 -18.35 -2.74 19.45
C VAL A 415 -18.09 -1.53 20.34
N ARG A 416 -17.36 -0.55 19.81
CA ARG A 416 -17.00 0.69 20.50
C ARG A 416 -16.92 1.85 19.50
N THR A 417 -17.25 3.05 19.96
CA THR A 417 -17.03 4.29 19.20
C THR A 417 -16.13 5.20 20.01
N VAL A 418 -15.12 5.78 19.36
CA VAL A 418 -14.24 6.80 19.93
C VAL A 418 -14.50 8.11 19.20
N GLY A 419 -14.63 9.21 19.96
CA GLY A 419 -14.89 10.54 19.44
C GLY A 419 -16.21 10.67 18.67
N SER A 420 -16.39 11.81 17.98
CA SER A 420 -17.57 12.02 17.14
C SER A 420 -17.28 11.60 15.71
N TYR A 421 -17.90 10.51 15.27
CA TYR A 421 -17.68 9.90 13.97
C TYR A 421 -18.91 10.05 13.06
N ARG A 422 -18.70 10.57 11.85
CA ARG A 422 -19.75 10.68 10.81
C ARG A 422 -19.21 10.36 9.42
N ASN A 423 -19.57 9.19 8.88
CA ASN A 423 -19.23 8.77 7.51
C ASN A 423 -17.73 8.94 7.18
N GLY A 424 -16.86 8.42 8.04
CA GLY A 424 -15.41 8.54 7.89
C GLY A 424 -14.81 9.87 8.33
N VAL A 425 -15.60 10.87 8.72
CA VAL A 425 -15.13 12.19 9.18
C VAL A 425 -15.24 12.30 10.70
N CYS A 426 -14.18 12.82 11.33
CA CYS A 426 -14.19 13.23 12.72
C CYS A 426 -14.80 14.63 12.85
N VAL A 427 -15.90 14.72 13.59
CA VAL A 427 -16.66 15.96 13.81
C VAL A 427 -16.38 16.47 15.22
N ASN A 428 -15.13 16.84 15.48
CA ASN A 428 -14.69 17.40 16.76
C ASN A 428 -14.18 18.83 16.57
#